data_AF-A0A8B6HCM0-F1
#
_entry.id   AF-A0A8B6HCM0-F1
#
_cell.length_a   1.000
_cell.length_b   1.000
_cell.length_c   1.000
_cell.angle_alpha   90.00
_cell.angle_beta   90.00
_cell.angle_gamma   90.00
#
_symmetry.space_group_name_H-M   'P 1'
#
loop_
_entity.id
_entity.type
_entity.pdbx_description
1 polymer ?
#
loop_
_entity_poly.entity_id
_entity_poly.type
_entity_poly.pdbx_seq_one_letter_code
_entity_poly.pdbx_strand_id
1 'polypeptide(L)'
;MVLSSGGCPWRDHLFDIEEEQNITPSIKYVIYSDNNGNWRVQCVPVRIGSFENRLSLLSEWQGVRDDALSKLSGIPGCIFVHASGFIGGNKTYEGAMEMARKTMKDRDSKAS
;
A
#
# COMPACT_ATOMS: atom_id res chain seq x y z
N MET A 1 3.87 -9.26 -4.26
CA MET A 1 2.86 -10.00 -5.05
C MET A 1 2.14 -8.99 -5.93
N VAL A 2 2.01 -9.26 -7.23
CA VAL A 2 1.28 -8.42 -8.20
C VAL A 2 0.22 -9.31 -8.87
N LEU A 3 -1.05 -8.90 -8.83
CA LEU A 3 -2.18 -9.66 -9.40
C LEU A 3 -2.71 -8.94 -10.65
N SER A 4 -2.70 -9.63 -11.79
CA SER A 4 -3.00 -9.05 -13.11
C SER A 4 -4.48 -9.07 -13.54
N SER A 5 -5.36 -9.77 -12.82
CA SER A 5 -6.81 -9.77 -13.07
C SER A 5 -7.56 -9.94 -11.75
N GLY A 6 -8.47 -9.01 -11.45
CA GLY A 6 -9.09 -8.86 -10.13
C GLY A 6 -9.90 -10.07 -9.65
N GLY A 7 -10.01 -10.17 -8.32
CA GLY A 7 -10.93 -11.08 -7.63
C GLY A 7 -10.32 -12.24 -6.84
N CYS A 8 -9.01 -12.24 -6.55
CA CYS A 8 -8.45 -13.22 -5.60
C CYS A 8 -8.62 -12.69 -4.16
N PRO A 9 -9.17 -13.48 -3.21
CA PRO A 9 -9.16 -13.16 -1.78
C PRO A 9 -7.72 -13.25 -1.26
N TRP A 10 -6.91 -12.27 -1.65
CA TRP A 10 -5.47 -12.28 -1.39
C TRP A 10 -5.17 -12.23 0.10
N ARG A 11 -6.09 -11.75 0.95
CA ARG A 11 -5.86 -11.63 2.39
C ARG A 11 -5.66 -12.99 3.01
N ASP A 12 -6.64 -13.88 2.89
CA ASP A 12 -6.58 -15.21 3.52
C ASP A 12 -5.36 -15.97 3.01
N HIS A 13 -5.18 -16.03 1.68
CA HIS A 13 -4.01 -16.67 1.07
C HIS A 13 -2.66 -16.04 1.48
N LEU A 14 -2.61 -14.72 1.71
CA LEU A 14 -1.37 -14.08 2.15
C LEU A 14 -0.99 -14.54 3.56
N PHE A 15 -1.94 -14.65 4.48
CA PHE A 15 -1.66 -15.14 5.84
C PHE A 15 -1.24 -16.62 5.79
N ASP A 16 -1.92 -17.45 5.02
CA ASP A 16 -1.55 -18.87 4.85
C ASP A 16 -0.12 -19.01 4.30
N ILE A 17 0.22 -18.28 3.23
CA ILE A 17 1.56 -18.32 2.62
C ILE A 17 2.64 -17.80 3.58
N GLU A 18 2.34 -16.74 4.34
CA GLU A 18 3.29 -16.22 5.34
C GLU A 18 3.62 -17.27 6.40
N GLU A 19 2.62 -18.04 6.86
CA GLU A 19 2.79 -19.14 7.80
C GLU A 19 3.50 -20.33 7.17
N GLU A 20 3.04 -20.82 6.02
CA GLU A 20 3.61 -21.98 5.33
C GLU A 20 5.09 -21.79 4.94
N GLN A 21 5.46 -20.56 4.55
CA GLN A 21 6.80 -20.24 4.07
C GLN A 21 7.69 -19.56 5.13
N ASN A 22 7.22 -19.43 6.38
CA ASN A 22 7.93 -18.74 7.47
C ASN A 22 8.45 -17.35 7.07
N ILE A 23 7.62 -16.55 6.39
CA ILE A 23 8.03 -15.26 5.83
C ILE A 23 8.31 -14.27 6.96
N THR A 24 9.59 -13.87 7.08
CA THR A 24 10.03 -12.85 8.02
C THR A 24 11.01 -11.89 7.32
N PRO A 25 10.82 -10.56 7.41
CA PRO A 25 9.71 -9.85 8.08
C PRO A 25 8.39 -9.91 7.30
N SER A 26 7.28 -9.74 8.02
CA SER A 26 5.94 -9.83 7.43
C SER A 26 5.65 -8.75 6.38
N ILE A 27 4.89 -9.12 5.35
CA ILE A 27 4.55 -8.29 4.19
C ILE A 27 3.67 -7.12 4.64
N LYS A 28 4.00 -5.90 4.20
CA LYS A 28 3.31 -4.67 4.64
C LYS A 28 2.30 -4.14 3.63
N TYR A 29 2.56 -4.34 2.34
CA TYR A 29 1.74 -3.80 1.26
C TYR A 29 1.49 -4.82 0.17
N VAL A 30 0.34 -4.71 -0.48
CA VAL A 30 -0.02 -5.40 -1.72
C VAL A 30 -0.24 -4.35 -2.80
N ILE A 31 0.33 -4.60 -3.99
CA ILE A 31 0.22 -3.71 -5.15
C ILE A 31 -0.51 -4.44 -6.26
N TYR A 32 -1.56 -3.82 -6.81
CA TYR A 32 -2.39 -4.42 -7.86
C TYR A 32 -3.04 -3.33 -8.72
N SER A 33 -3.38 -3.68 -9.96
CA SER A 33 -4.13 -2.78 -10.84
C SER A 33 -5.64 -2.84 -10.54
N ASP A 34 -6.32 -1.70 -10.62
CA ASP A 34 -7.78 -1.65 -10.66
C ASP A 34 -8.32 -1.79 -12.08
N ASN A 35 -9.64 -1.87 -12.21
CA ASN A 35 -10.32 -2.04 -13.49
C ASN A 35 -10.17 -0.85 -14.45
N ASN A 36 -9.66 0.29 -13.95
CA ASN A 36 -9.45 1.50 -14.73
C ASN A 36 -7.99 1.65 -15.18
N GLY A 37 -7.17 0.60 -15.03
CA GLY A 37 -5.75 0.62 -15.37
C GLY A 37 -4.89 1.43 -14.41
N ASN A 38 -5.44 1.88 -13.28
CA ASN A 38 -4.65 2.54 -12.23
C ASN A 38 -4.12 1.51 -11.25
N TRP A 39 -3.15 1.91 -10.46
CA TRP A 39 -2.45 1.06 -9.50
C TRP A 39 -2.82 1.42 -8.07
N ARG A 40 -3.02 0.39 -7.26
CA ARG A 40 -3.35 0.48 -5.85
C ARG A 40 -2.18 0.00 -5.02
N VAL A 41 -1.90 0.74 -3.95
CA VAL A 41 -1.04 0.30 -2.85
C VAL A 41 -1.94 0.14 -1.64
N GLN A 42 -2.14 -1.09 -1.18
CA GLN A 42 -3.00 -1.39 -0.05
C GLN A 42 -2.19 -2.00 1.10
N CYS A 43 -2.44 -1.50 2.31
CA CYS A 43 -1.80 -2.01 3.51
C CYS A 43 -2.35 -3.39 3.87
N VAL A 44 -1.48 -4.27 4.36
CA VAL A 44 -1.87 -5.54 4.96
C VAL A 44 -2.32 -5.27 6.40
N PRO A 45 -3.51 -5.75 6.82
CA PRO A 45 -3.95 -5.60 8.20
C PRO A 45 -3.11 -6.47 9.15
N VAL A 46 -3.09 -6.13 10.44
CA VAL A 46 -2.36 -6.92 11.46
C VAL A 46 -2.93 -8.34 11.62
N ARG A 47 -4.23 -8.52 11.36
CA ARG A 47 -4.94 -9.80 11.32
C ARG A 47 -6.16 -9.70 10.40
N ILE A 48 -6.67 -10.84 9.93
CA ILE A 48 -7.92 -10.92 9.16
C ILE A 48 -9.05 -10.28 9.97
N GLY A 49 -9.86 -9.43 9.32
CA GLY A 49 -10.97 -8.71 9.96
C GLY A 49 -10.58 -7.48 10.80
N SER A 50 -9.30 -7.13 10.94
CA SER A 50 -8.87 -5.91 11.64
C SER A 50 -8.90 -4.67 10.74
N PHE A 51 -9.21 -3.51 11.34
CA PHE A 51 -9.03 -2.18 10.72
C PHE A 51 -7.62 -1.60 10.95
N GLU A 52 -6.81 -2.25 11.79
CA GLU A 52 -5.44 -1.84 12.07
C GLU A 52 -4.48 -2.35 11.00
N ASN A 53 -3.72 -1.42 10.40
CA ASN A 53 -2.75 -1.72 9.36
C ASN A 53 -1.37 -2.05 9.96
N ARG A 54 -0.64 -3.00 9.36
CA ARG A 54 0.77 -3.28 9.73
C ARG A 54 1.68 -2.07 9.52
N LEU A 55 1.37 -1.26 8.51
CA LEU A 55 1.98 0.05 8.26
C LEU A 55 1.05 0.89 7.35
N SER A 56 0.34 1.86 7.93
CA SER A 56 -0.44 2.82 7.15
C SER A 56 0.48 3.69 6.27
N LEU A 57 -0.04 4.18 5.13
CA LEU A 57 0.62 5.22 4.33
C LEU A 57 0.85 6.50 5.18
N LEU A 58 1.88 7.27 4.81
CA LEU A 58 2.32 8.46 5.56
C LEU A 58 1.15 9.35 5.98
N SER A 59 1.16 9.77 7.24
CA SER A 59 0.10 10.60 7.82
C SER A 59 -0.13 11.90 7.06
N GLU A 60 0.93 12.51 6.54
CA GLU A 60 0.87 13.71 5.70
C GLU A 60 0.10 13.49 4.39
N TRP A 61 0.05 12.27 3.86
CA TRP A 61 -0.66 11.97 2.62
C TRP A 61 -2.14 11.65 2.86
N GLN A 62 -2.52 11.30 4.08
CA GLN A 62 -3.86 10.82 4.40
C GLN A 62 -4.93 11.86 4.08
N GLY A 63 -5.90 11.49 3.22
CA GLY A 63 -6.96 12.38 2.76
C GLY A 63 -6.56 13.32 1.61
N VAL A 64 -5.29 13.32 1.19
CA VAL A 64 -4.79 14.15 0.07
C VAL A 64 -5.01 13.43 -1.26
N ARG A 65 -5.25 14.19 -2.33
CA ARG A 65 -5.62 13.67 -3.65
C ARG A 65 -4.89 14.38 -4.79
N ASP A 66 -4.87 13.70 -5.93
CA ASP A 66 -4.48 14.22 -7.25
C ASP A 66 -3.13 14.97 -7.25
N ASP A 67 -3.07 16.13 -7.91
CA ASP A 67 -1.85 16.92 -8.08
C ASP A 67 -1.29 17.43 -6.73
N ALA A 68 -2.15 17.71 -5.76
CA ALA A 68 -1.70 18.09 -4.42
C ALA A 68 -0.92 16.96 -3.74
N LEU A 69 -1.40 15.71 -3.87
CA LEU A 69 -0.69 14.54 -3.38
C LEU A 69 0.60 14.30 -4.17
N SER A 70 0.57 14.51 -5.49
CA SER A 70 1.75 14.33 -6.34
C SER A 70 2.87 15.30 -5.97
N LYS A 71 2.53 16.57 -5.72
CA LYS A 71 3.46 17.60 -5.25
C LYS A 71 3.98 17.31 -3.85
N LEU A 72 3.08 16.99 -2.91
CA LEU A 72 3.43 16.72 -1.52
C LEU A 72 4.37 15.51 -1.39
N SER A 73 4.04 14.41 -2.05
CA SER A 73 4.82 13.18 -2.00
C SER A 73 6.09 13.24 -2.86
N GLY A 74 6.15 14.17 -3.83
CA GLY A 74 7.15 14.16 -4.89
C GLY A 74 7.07 12.91 -5.79
N ILE A 75 5.88 12.30 -5.90
CA ILE A 75 5.62 11.13 -6.76
C ILE A 75 4.59 11.57 -7.82
N PRO A 76 4.94 11.55 -9.12
CA PRO A 76 3.99 11.96 -10.15
C PRO A 76 2.84 10.95 -10.27
N GLY A 77 1.67 11.46 -10.72
CA GLY A 77 0.53 10.61 -11.07
C GLY A 77 -0.22 10.02 -9.87
N CYS A 78 -0.07 10.58 -8.67
CA CYS A 78 -0.87 10.19 -7.53
C CYS A 78 -2.35 10.52 -7.75
N ILE A 79 -3.23 9.65 -7.24
CA ILE A 79 -4.68 9.78 -7.36
C ILE A 79 -5.29 10.11 -6.00
N PHE A 80 -5.00 9.32 -4.97
CA PHE A 80 -5.43 9.61 -3.59
C PHE A 80 -4.70 8.76 -2.55
N VAL A 81 -4.82 9.14 -1.29
CA VAL A 81 -4.66 8.27 -0.12
C VAL A 81 -5.90 8.37 0.77
N HIS A 82 -6.43 7.24 1.24
CA HIS A 82 -7.58 7.23 2.14
C HIS A 82 -7.26 7.95 3.46
N ALA A 83 -8.25 8.53 4.12
CA ALA A 83 -8.07 9.29 5.36
C ALA A 83 -7.45 8.47 6.52
N SER A 84 -7.61 7.14 6.52
CA SER A 84 -6.94 6.26 7.49
C SER A 84 -5.62 5.64 6.99
N GLY A 85 -5.17 6.01 5.78
CA GLY A 85 -3.91 5.57 5.19
C GLY A 85 -3.86 4.11 4.74
N PHE A 86 -4.97 3.36 4.80
CA PHE A 86 -4.98 1.92 4.47
C PHE A 86 -4.80 1.62 2.97
N ILE A 87 -5.13 2.58 2.10
CA ILE A 87 -5.01 2.42 0.64
C ILE A 87 -4.66 3.75 -0.03
N GLY A 88 -3.82 3.65 -1.05
CA GLY A 88 -3.46 4.73 -1.96
C GLY A 88 -3.60 4.32 -3.43
N GLY A 89 -3.61 5.30 -4.32
CA GLY A 89 -3.70 5.10 -5.76
C GLY A 89 -2.70 5.93 -6.54
N ASN A 90 -2.14 5.36 -7.59
CA ASN A 90 -1.29 6.02 -8.57
C ASN A 90 -1.65 5.56 -9.99
N LYS A 91 -1.39 6.39 -11.00
CA LYS A 91 -1.59 6.02 -12.42
C LYS A 91 -0.60 4.97 -12.92
N THR A 92 0.53 4.79 -12.24
CA THR A 92 1.63 3.91 -12.65
C THR A 92 1.96 2.90 -11.56
N TYR A 93 2.46 1.72 -11.97
CA TYR A 93 2.94 0.69 -11.06
C TYR A 93 4.10 1.22 -10.21
N GLU A 94 5.04 1.89 -10.87
CA GLU A 94 6.24 2.47 -10.29
C GLU A 94 5.88 3.52 -9.24
N GLY A 95 4.90 4.37 -9.52
CA GLY A 95 4.42 5.37 -8.58
C GLY A 95 3.75 4.74 -7.35
N ALA A 96 2.91 3.72 -7.52
CA ALA A 96 2.32 3.00 -6.39
C ALA A 96 3.37 2.27 -5.54
N MET A 97 4.39 1.70 -6.19
CA MET A 97 5.53 1.08 -5.51
C MET A 97 6.38 2.09 -4.75
N GLU A 98 6.60 3.28 -5.31
CA GLU A 98 7.34 4.36 -4.67
C GLU A 98 6.61 4.91 -3.44
N MET A 99 5.27 4.98 -3.49
CA MET A 99 4.46 5.35 -2.33
C MET A 99 4.70 4.40 -1.14
N ALA A 100 4.75 3.09 -1.39
CA ALA A 100 5.08 2.09 -0.36
C ALA A 100 6.52 2.27 0.16
N ARG A 101 7.49 2.44 -0.74
CA ARG A 101 8.92 2.59 -0.39
C ARG A 101 9.19 3.81 0.48
N LYS A 102 8.68 4.98 0.11
CA LYS A 102 8.85 6.20 0.91
C LYS A 102 8.22 6.06 2.30
N THR A 103 7.06 5.41 2.40
CA THR A 103 6.43 5.14 3.69
C THR A 103 7.31 4.23 4.57
N MET A 104 7.86 3.15 4.00
CA MET A 104 8.76 2.25 4.75
C MET A 104 10.03 2.98 5.22
N LYS A 105 10.63 3.80 4.35
CA LYS A 105 11.85 4.55 4.68
C LYS A 105 11.64 5.58 5.79
N ASP A 106 10.51 6.27 5.82
CA ASP A 106 10.15 7.21 6.91
C ASP A 106 10.00 6.49 8.26
N ARG A 107 9.36 5.31 8.25
CA ARG A 107 9.25 4.46 9.45
C ARG A 107 10.62 4.07 9.98
N ASP A 108 11.51 3.58 9.13
CA ASP A 108 12.83 3.11 9.53
C ASP A 108 13.69 4.27 10.09
N SER A 109 13.53 5.46 9.52
CA SER A 109 14.19 6.69 9.99
C SER A 109 13.70 7.15 11.35
N LYS A 110 12.46 6.81 11.73
CA LYS A 110 11.87 7.10 13.06
C LYS A 110 12.12 6.01 14.10
N ALA A 111 12.55 4.83 13.65
CA ALA A 111 12.87 3.68 14.51
C ALA A 111 14.37 3.57 14.84
N SER A 112 15.20 4.43 14.26
CA SER A 112 16.64 4.59 14.52
C SER A 112 16.90 5.79 15.42
#